data_AF-A0A3D3ZUD9-F1
#
_entry.id   AF-A0A3D3ZUD9-F1
#
_cell.length_a   1.000
_cell.length_b   1.000
_cell.length_c   1.000
_cell.angle_alpha   90.00
_cell.angle_beta   90.00
_cell.angle_gamma   90.00
#
_symmetry.space_group_name_H-M   'P 1'
#
loop_
_entity.id
_entity.type
_entity.pdbx_description
1 polymer ?
#
loop_
_entity_poly.entity_id
_entity_poly.type
_entity_poly.pdbx_seq_one_letter_code
_entity_poly.pdbx_strand_id
1 'polypeptide(L)'
;MKRVKAQTRHVGSSGTIDIDITYSDGTRLMIENKIDAGYSITRIGEGQPKRYRRTVETYRAQGSNAYSVLLAPTVYLASSRATDTFDACASYESFLGLFGGDDRALLSAAIEQAKTPYEPEPNVSTGAFFLDYRQFVPDRFPALTLKPDPNANGDRPTGSRTFYFDTRKTLVRYTDIPSPSMSLQCWDSNAPSASVKIMLPRWGRFAQSLRQDESLSDIGAYLRQAGQSLGVVIDTPRLETQQLFSDQVLEVTEGLEAALRLQSWWAENYNLLSAWGRSVSEHS
;
A
#
# COMPACT_ATOMS: atom_id res chain seq x y z
N MET A 1 -17.05 17.75 -21.74
CA MET A 1 -16.41 17.78 -20.40
C MET A 1 -15.74 16.44 -20.15
N LYS A 2 -14.47 16.43 -19.74
CA LYS A 2 -13.72 15.21 -19.39
C LYS A 2 -13.70 15.03 -17.88
N ARG A 3 -13.83 13.79 -17.40
CA ARG A 3 -13.73 13.43 -15.99
C ARG A 3 -12.52 12.54 -15.79
N VAL A 4 -11.60 12.95 -14.92
CA VAL A 4 -10.39 12.19 -14.58
C VAL A 4 -10.54 11.68 -13.15
N LYS A 5 -10.26 10.40 -12.92
CA LYS A 5 -10.22 9.77 -11.60
C LYS A 5 -8.91 9.03 -11.43
N ALA A 6 -8.32 9.13 -10.25
CA ALA A 6 -7.17 8.31 -9.88
C ALA A 6 -7.63 7.07 -9.11
N GLN A 7 -6.89 5.97 -9.26
CA GLN A 7 -7.02 4.75 -8.43
C GLN A 7 -8.45 4.18 -8.43
N THR A 8 -9.07 4.04 -9.61
CA THR A 8 -10.40 3.42 -9.73
C THR A 8 -10.31 1.90 -9.72
N ARG A 9 -11.34 1.17 -9.28
CA ARG A 9 -11.28 -0.30 -9.25
C ARG A 9 -11.43 -0.89 -10.65
N HIS A 10 -10.70 -1.98 -10.90
CA HIS A 10 -10.99 -2.86 -12.03
C HIS A 10 -12.38 -3.47 -11.92
N VAL A 11 -12.99 -3.76 -13.08
CA VAL A 11 -14.25 -4.49 -13.14
C VAL A 11 -13.96 -5.99 -12.96
N GLY A 12 -14.61 -6.62 -11.98
CA GLY A 12 -14.50 -8.07 -11.77
C GLY A 12 -13.10 -8.56 -11.33
N SER A 13 -12.21 -7.69 -10.87
CA SER A 13 -10.91 -8.07 -10.33
C SER A 13 -10.48 -7.15 -9.17
N SER A 14 -9.62 -7.64 -8.29
CA SER A 14 -9.01 -6.82 -7.23
C SER A 14 -7.87 -5.96 -7.79
N GLY A 15 -7.66 -4.78 -7.20
CA GLY A 15 -6.64 -3.82 -7.63
C GLY A 15 -7.25 -2.56 -8.23
N THR A 16 -6.38 -1.62 -8.61
CA THR A 16 -6.77 -0.30 -9.09
C THR A 16 -6.15 0.01 -10.46
N ILE A 17 -6.85 0.87 -11.19
CA ILE A 17 -6.44 1.55 -12.41
C ILE A 17 -5.83 2.88 -11.97
N ASP A 18 -4.61 3.18 -12.41
CA ASP A 18 -3.91 4.36 -11.92
C ASP A 18 -4.61 5.66 -12.30
N ILE A 19 -4.96 5.81 -13.58
CA ILE A 19 -5.68 6.97 -14.09
C ILE A 19 -6.80 6.49 -15.02
N ASP A 20 -7.99 7.02 -14.80
CA ASP A 20 -9.20 6.65 -15.51
C ASP A 20 -9.91 7.91 -16.02
N ILE A 21 -9.94 8.06 -17.33
CA ILE A 21 -10.46 9.24 -18.02
C ILE A 21 -11.75 8.85 -18.74
N THR A 22 -12.84 9.56 -18.45
CA THR A 22 -14.08 9.50 -19.24
C THR A 22 -14.24 10.80 -20.02
N TYR A 23 -14.27 10.70 -21.35
CA TYR A 23 -14.55 11.82 -22.26
C TYR A 23 -16.06 12.08 -22.37
N SER A 24 -16.44 13.22 -22.93
CA SER A 24 -17.86 13.61 -23.03
C SER A 24 -18.69 12.77 -23.98
N ASP A 25 -18.06 12.13 -24.95
CA ASP A 25 -18.66 11.18 -25.88
C ASP A 25 -18.86 9.78 -25.25
N GLY A 26 -18.51 9.61 -23.97
CA GLY A 26 -18.56 8.34 -23.27
C GLY A 26 -17.31 7.48 -23.46
N THR A 27 -16.36 7.88 -24.29
CA THR A 27 -15.10 7.16 -24.48
C THR A 27 -14.32 7.12 -23.17
N ARG A 28 -13.78 5.95 -22.84
CA ARG A 28 -13.02 5.71 -21.60
C ARG A 28 -11.59 5.28 -21.88
N LEU A 29 -10.65 5.96 -21.26
CA LEU A 29 -9.22 5.67 -21.35
C LEU A 29 -8.70 5.30 -19.96
N MET A 30 -8.16 4.09 -19.84
CA MET A 30 -7.59 3.57 -18.59
C MET A 30 -6.09 3.47 -18.75
N ILE A 31 -5.34 4.17 -17.90
CA ILE A 31 -3.89 4.28 -17.99
C ILE A 31 -3.28 3.52 -16.82
N GLU A 32 -2.36 2.61 -17.13
CA GLU A 32 -1.40 2.04 -16.18
C GLU A 32 -0.13 2.89 -16.24
N ASN A 33 0.35 3.37 -15.09
CA ASN A 33 1.52 4.22 -15.02
C ASN A 33 2.70 3.46 -14.38
N LYS A 34 3.80 3.26 -15.12
CA LYS A 34 4.99 2.55 -14.65
C LYS A 34 6.24 3.42 -14.76
N ILE A 35 7.12 3.31 -13.77
CA ILE A 35 8.45 3.94 -13.79
C ILE A 35 9.49 2.83 -13.99
N ASP A 36 9.68 1.99 -12.97
CA ASP A 36 10.65 0.89 -12.94
C ASP A 36 10.07 -0.42 -12.36
N ALA A 37 8.95 -0.34 -11.63
CA ALA A 37 8.36 -1.49 -10.95
C ALA A 37 7.76 -2.55 -11.89
N GLY A 38 7.91 -3.82 -11.52
CA GLY A 38 7.23 -4.94 -12.14
C GLY A 38 5.70 -4.90 -12.02
N TYR A 39 5.02 -5.83 -12.70
CA TYR A 39 3.56 -5.95 -12.63
C TYR A 39 3.10 -6.62 -11.34
N SER A 40 2.07 -6.06 -10.72
CA SER A 40 1.43 -6.70 -9.57
C SER A 40 0.62 -7.93 -9.99
N ILE A 41 0.80 -9.04 -9.27
CA ILE A 41 0.07 -10.30 -9.47
C ILE A 41 -0.92 -10.48 -8.33
N THR A 42 -2.18 -10.80 -8.64
CA THR A 42 -3.20 -11.09 -7.62
C THR A 42 -2.98 -12.48 -6.99
N ARG A 43 -3.67 -12.78 -5.88
CA ARG A 43 -3.64 -14.10 -5.23
C ARG A 43 -4.04 -15.28 -6.14
N ILE A 44 -4.74 -15.01 -7.24
CA ILE A 44 -5.15 -16.01 -8.24
C ILE A 44 -4.21 -16.06 -9.46
N GLY A 45 -3.03 -15.45 -9.38
CA GLY A 45 -2.04 -15.45 -10.46
C GLY A 45 -2.35 -14.48 -11.61
N GLU A 46 -3.36 -13.62 -11.46
CA GLU A 46 -3.72 -12.67 -12.51
C GLU A 46 -2.81 -11.42 -12.46
N GLY A 47 -1.93 -11.29 -13.46
CA GLY A 47 -1.08 -10.13 -13.64
C GLY A 47 -1.86 -8.88 -14.04
N GLN A 48 -1.35 -7.72 -13.62
CA GLN A 48 -1.92 -6.39 -13.86
C GLN A 48 -2.35 -6.11 -15.30
N PRO A 49 -1.57 -6.48 -16.34
CA PRO A 49 -1.98 -6.19 -17.71
C PRO A 49 -3.24 -6.95 -18.15
N LYS A 50 -3.43 -8.20 -17.67
CA LYS A 50 -4.65 -8.98 -17.94
C LYS A 50 -5.90 -8.33 -17.34
N ARG A 51 -5.76 -7.64 -16.19
CA ARG A 51 -6.88 -6.94 -15.52
C ARG A 51 -7.36 -5.73 -16.31
N TYR A 52 -6.42 -4.97 -16.90
CA TYR A 52 -6.74 -3.87 -17.80
C TYR A 52 -7.52 -4.37 -19.02
N ARG A 53 -7.01 -5.41 -19.69
CA ARG A 53 -7.67 -6.03 -20.84
C ARG A 53 -9.09 -6.49 -20.51
N ARG A 54 -9.30 -7.24 -19.41
CA ARG A 54 -10.65 -7.67 -19.00
C ARG A 54 -11.58 -6.49 -18.75
N THR A 55 -11.07 -5.43 -18.11
CA THR A 55 -11.88 -4.24 -17.82
C THR A 55 -12.32 -3.55 -19.11
N VAL A 56 -11.40 -3.41 -20.08
CA VAL A 56 -11.71 -2.91 -21.43
C VAL A 56 -12.76 -3.76 -22.12
N GLU A 57 -12.57 -5.08 -22.16
CA GLU A 57 -13.51 -6.03 -22.78
C GLU A 57 -14.90 -5.94 -22.15
N THR A 58 -14.96 -5.80 -20.82
CA THR A 58 -16.25 -5.68 -20.11
C THR A 58 -16.98 -4.39 -20.48
N TYR A 59 -16.27 -3.26 -20.54
CA TYR A 59 -16.88 -2.00 -20.97
C TYR A 59 -17.31 -2.03 -22.44
N ARG A 60 -16.51 -2.62 -23.32
CA ARG A 60 -16.86 -2.81 -24.74
C ARG A 60 -18.10 -3.70 -24.90
N ALA A 61 -18.19 -4.79 -24.14
CA ALA A 61 -19.38 -5.65 -24.13
C ALA A 61 -20.65 -4.94 -23.64
N GLN A 62 -20.50 -3.89 -22.83
CA GLN A 62 -21.59 -3.01 -22.39
C GLN A 62 -21.87 -1.84 -23.37
N GLY A 63 -21.24 -1.85 -24.56
CA GLY A 63 -21.43 -0.83 -25.59
C GLY A 63 -20.62 0.45 -25.38
N SER A 64 -19.66 0.47 -24.46
CA SER A 64 -18.79 1.63 -24.24
C SER A 64 -17.52 1.55 -25.09
N ASN A 65 -17.11 2.67 -25.69
CA ASN A 65 -15.78 2.78 -26.28
C ASN A 65 -14.75 2.87 -25.15
N ALA A 66 -13.97 1.80 -24.94
CA ALA A 66 -12.99 1.72 -23.87
C ALA A 66 -11.62 1.28 -24.39
N TYR A 67 -10.55 1.85 -23.84
CA TYR A 67 -9.17 1.57 -24.23
C TYR A 67 -8.24 1.58 -23.01
N SER A 68 -7.17 0.81 -23.10
CA SER A 68 -6.09 0.71 -22.12
C SER A 68 -4.78 1.24 -22.69
N VAL A 69 -4.04 2.00 -21.89
CA VAL A 69 -2.74 2.57 -22.27
C VAL A 69 -1.71 2.24 -21.19
N LEU A 70 -0.56 1.72 -21.61
CA LEU A 70 0.63 1.69 -20.75
C LEU A 70 1.41 2.98 -20.92
N LEU A 71 1.59 3.72 -19.83
CA LEU A 71 2.34 4.95 -19.77
C LEU A 71 3.62 4.73 -18.95
N ALA A 72 4.78 4.75 -19.59
CA ALA A 72 6.04 4.45 -18.90
C ALA A 72 7.26 5.05 -19.62
N PRO A 73 8.44 5.17 -18.98
CA PRO A 73 9.68 5.52 -19.67
C PRO A 73 10.00 4.59 -20.84
N THR A 74 10.68 5.10 -21.87
CA THR A 74 10.98 4.34 -23.09
C THR A 74 11.78 3.06 -22.79
N VAL A 75 12.71 3.12 -21.84
CA VAL A 75 13.49 1.96 -21.38
C VAL A 75 12.63 0.86 -20.74
N TYR A 76 11.58 1.24 -20.02
CA TYR A 76 10.61 0.28 -19.47
C TYR A 76 9.79 -0.36 -20.59
N LEU A 77 9.27 0.43 -21.52
CA LEU A 77 8.47 -0.08 -22.64
C LEU A 77 9.28 -1.06 -23.50
N ALA A 78 10.56 -0.76 -23.76
CA ALA A 78 11.44 -1.61 -24.56
C ALA A 78 11.73 -2.98 -23.91
N SER A 79 11.70 -3.06 -22.57
CA SER A 79 11.97 -4.30 -21.82
C SER A 79 10.70 -5.06 -21.42
N SER A 80 9.52 -4.44 -21.51
CA SER A 80 8.27 -5.03 -21.05
C SER A 80 7.68 -6.02 -22.05
N ARG A 81 7.50 -7.27 -21.64
CA ARG A 81 6.80 -8.30 -22.46
C ARG A 81 5.28 -8.12 -22.52
N ALA A 82 4.73 -7.10 -21.87
CA ALA A 82 3.29 -6.91 -21.74
C ALA A 82 2.76 -5.71 -22.53
N THR A 83 3.59 -5.02 -23.33
CA THR A 83 3.16 -3.92 -24.20
C THR A 83 1.96 -4.32 -25.07
N ASP A 84 2.00 -5.53 -25.62
CA ASP A 84 0.97 -6.09 -26.52
C ASP A 84 -0.34 -6.44 -25.81
N THR A 85 -0.38 -6.26 -24.49
CA THR A 85 -1.60 -6.49 -23.70
C THR A 85 -2.45 -5.25 -23.50
N PHE A 86 -1.91 -4.08 -23.79
CA PHE A 86 -2.61 -2.80 -23.81
C PHE A 86 -3.03 -2.43 -25.24
N ASP A 87 -4.04 -1.58 -25.37
CA ASP A 87 -4.47 -1.10 -26.69
C ASP A 87 -3.45 -0.12 -27.30
N ALA A 88 -2.70 0.59 -26.45
CA ALA A 88 -1.60 1.46 -26.87
C ALA A 88 -0.53 1.59 -25.78
N CYS A 89 0.65 2.08 -26.16
CA CYS A 89 1.72 2.49 -25.26
C CYS A 89 2.12 3.94 -25.56
N ALA A 90 2.47 4.70 -24.52
CA ALA A 90 3.00 6.05 -24.66
C ALA A 90 4.17 6.24 -23.69
N SER A 91 5.22 6.91 -24.14
CA SER A 91 6.41 7.13 -23.32
C SER A 91 6.41 8.49 -22.64
N TYR A 92 6.98 8.60 -21.45
CA TYR A 92 7.16 9.90 -20.79
C TYR A 92 7.95 10.88 -21.67
N GLU A 93 8.96 10.36 -22.37
CA GLU A 93 9.79 11.12 -23.29
C GLU A 93 8.97 11.73 -24.44
N SER A 94 7.93 11.05 -24.91
CA SER A 94 7.11 11.52 -26.05
C SER A 94 6.34 12.82 -25.78
N PHE A 95 6.08 13.15 -24.51
CA PHE A 95 5.35 14.37 -24.13
C PHE A 95 6.06 15.22 -23.09
N LEU A 96 7.29 14.90 -22.70
CA LEU A 96 8.09 15.69 -21.75
C LEU A 96 8.20 17.17 -22.17
N GLY A 97 8.26 17.42 -23.48
CA GLY A 97 8.28 18.78 -24.05
C GLY A 97 7.01 19.60 -23.80
N LEU A 98 5.90 18.98 -23.43
CA LEU A 98 4.63 19.64 -23.13
C LEU A 98 4.57 20.19 -21.69
N PHE A 99 5.49 19.75 -20.82
CA PHE A 99 5.54 20.13 -19.42
C PHE A 99 6.67 21.14 -19.16
N GLY A 100 6.42 22.06 -18.23
CA GLY A 100 7.40 23.05 -17.74
C GLY A 100 7.50 23.01 -16.22
N GLY A 101 8.54 23.67 -15.66
CA GLY A 101 8.73 23.78 -14.21
C GLY A 101 8.81 22.43 -13.49
N ASP A 102 8.15 22.34 -12.34
CA ASP A 102 8.20 21.18 -11.43
C ASP A 102 7.66 19.90 -12.08
N ASP A 103 6.63 19.99 -12.93
CA ASP A 103 6.07 18.82 -13.63
C ASP A 103 7.09 18.19 -14.58
N ARG A 104 7.87 19.03 -15.28
CA ARG A 104 8.95 18.55 -16.14
C ARG A 104 10.06 17.91 -15.31
N ALA A 105 10.45 18.54 -14.20
CA ALA A 105 11.47 18.01 -13.31
C ALA A 105 11.06 16.64 -12.74
N LEU A 106 9.80 16.48 -12.34
CA LEU A 106 9.24 15.23 -11.84
C LEU A 106 9.30 14.12 -12.90
N LEU A 107 8.83 14.40 -14.12
CA LEU A 107 8.88 13.42 -15.22
C LEU A 107 10.33 13.07 -15.60
N SER A 108 11.24 14.05 -15.64
CA SER A 108 12.66 13.80 -15.89
C SER A 108 13.29 12.91 -14.83
N ALA A 109 13.00 13.14 -13.55
CA ALA A 109 13.49 12.28 -12.46
C ALA A 109 12.99 10.83 -12.60
N ALA A 110 11.73 10.63 -12.97
CA ALA A 110 11.17 9.31 -13.22
C ALA A 110 11.83 8.61 -14.42
N ILE A 111 12.13 9.34 -15.49
CA ILE A 111 12.87 8.80 -16.65
C ILE A 111 14.28 8.37 -16.22
N GLU A 112 15.01 9.18 -15.46
CA GLU A 112 16.33 8.81 -14.96
C GLU A 112 16.28 7.60 -14.04
N GLN A 113 15.30 7.53 -13.14
CA GLN A 113 15.09 6.37 -12.28
C GLN A 113 14.92 5.07 -13.10
N ALA A 114 14.14 5.11 -14.18
CA ALA A 114 13.93 3.93 -15.01
C ALA A 114 15.18 3.46 -15.79
N LYS A 115 16.18 4.34 -16.00
CA LYS A 115 17.47 3.95 -16.59
C LYS A 115 18.34 3.15 -15.63
N THR A 116 18.06 3.23 -14.34
CA THR A 116 18.71 2.42 -13.31
C THR A 116 17.61 1.66 -12.57
N PRO A 117 17.01 0.62 -13.20
CA PRO A 117 15.95 -0.15 -12.57
C PRO A 117 16.40 -0.56 -11.18
N TYR A 118 15.55 -0.32 -10.17
CA TYR A 118 15.84 -0.80 -8.82
C TYR A 118 15.86 -2.32 -8.84
N GLU A 119 17.06 -2.90 -8.89
CA GLU A 119 17.30 -4.30 -8.59
C GLU A 119 17.52 -4.41 -7.08
N PRO A 120 16.56 -4.94 -6.30
CA PRO A 120 16.80 -5.19 -4.90
C PRO A 120 17.92 -6.23 -4.79
N GLU A 121 19.11 -5.81 -4.35
CA GLU A 121 20.16 -6.75 -3.97
C GLU A 121 19.65 -7.58 -2.78
N PRO A 122 19.44 -8.91 -2.94
CA PRO A 122 18.98 -9.75 -1.85
C PRO A 122 19.95 -9.71 -0.69
N ASN A 123 19.44 -9.44 0.51
CA ASN A 123 20.23 -9.50 1.74
C ASN A 123 19.84 -10.76 2.51
N VAL A 124 20.76 -11.73 2.57
CA VAL A 124 20.54 -13.04 3.20
C VAL A 124 20.10 -12.88 4.66
N SER A 125 20.74 -11.99 5.42
CA SER A 125 20.38 -11.73 6.83
C SER A 125 18.96 -11.18 6.97
N THR A 126 18.56 -10.28 6.08
CA THR A 126 17.19 -9.74 6.04
C THR A 126 16.17 -10.80 5.67
N GLY A 127 16.49 -11.66 4.70
CA GLY A 127 15.66 -12.83 4.39
C GLY A 127 15.47 -13.75 5.60
N ALA A 128 16.56 -14.11 6.27
CA ALA A 128 16.56 -14.97 7.45
C ALA A 128 15.74 -14.37 8.61
N PHE A 129 15.96 -13.09 8.94
CA PHE A 129 15.20 -12.42 10.00
C PHE A 129 13.69 -12.46 9.76
N PHE A 130 13.25 -12.19 8.52
CA PHE A 130 11.84 -12.24 8.16
C PHE A 130 11.27 -13.67 8.21
N LEU A 131 12.06 -14.68 7.85
CA LEU A 131 11.66 -16.07 7.95
C LEU A 131 11.44 -16.47 9.41
N ASP A 132 12.41 -16.18 10.28
CA ASP A 132 12.35 -16.50 11.70
C ASP A 132 11.18 -15.78 12.39
N TYR A 133 11.00 -14.48 12.11
CA TYR A 133 9.86 -13.71 12.60
C TYR A 133 8.53 -14.35 12.18
N ARG A 134 8.41 -14.80 10.93
CA ARG A 134 7.18 -15.43 10.42
C ARG A 134 6.91 -16.81 11.03
N GLN A 135 7.93 -17.52 11.47
CA GLN A 135 7.77 -18.77 12.23
C GLN A 135 7.41 -18.49 13.69
N PHE A 136 8.01 -17.46 14.29
CA PHE A 136 7.80 -17.09 15.69
C PHE A 136 6.37 -16.60 15.98
N VAL A 137 5.80 -15.76 15.11
CA VAL A 137 4.48 -15.14 15.33
C VAL A 137 3.34 -16.14 15.53
N PRO A 138 3.08 -17.12 14.62
CA PRO A 138 1.95 -18.04 14.81
C PRO A 138 2.08 -18.90 16.07
N ASP A 139 3.30 -19.23 16.49
CA ASP A 139 3.57 -20.08 17.65
C ASP A 139 3.40 -19.36 18.99
N ARG A 140 3.59 -18.04 19.02
CA ARG A 140 3.59 -17.23 20.26
C ARG A 140 2.45 -16.24 20.33
N PHE A 141 1.99 -15.75 19.19
CA PHE A 141 0.96 -14.71 19.04
C PHE A 141 -0.10 -15.13 18.01
N PRO A 142 -0.83 -16.24 18.22
CA PRO A 142 -1.75 -16.81 17.23
C PRO A 142 -2.91 -15.87 16.84
N ALA A 143 -3.23 -14.87 17.68
CA ALA A 143 -4.22 -13.85 17.39
C ALA A 143 -3.76 -12.82 16.33
N LEU A 144 -2.46 -12.76 16.03
CA LEU A 144 -1.86 -11.86 15.03
C LEU A 144 -1.50 -12.66 13.78
N THR A 145 -2.28 -12.51 12.71
CA THR A 145 -1.98 -13.19 11.46
C THR A 145 -1.19 -12.29 10.52
N LEU A 146 0.02 -12.70 10.10
CA LEU A 146 0.78 -11.98 9.06
C LEU A 146 0.20 -12.21 7.66
N LYS A 147 0.33 -11.21 6.78
CA LYS A 147 0.08 -11.40 5.35
C LYS A 147 1.12 -12.34 4.74
N PRO A 148 0.76 -13.10 3.68
CA PRO A 148 1.73 -13.90 2.93
C PRO A 148 2.95 -13.09 2.52
N ASP A 149 4.11 -13.74 2.49
CA ASP A 149 5.33 -13.10 2.03
C ASP A 149 5.28 -12.89 0.51
N PRO A 150 5.27 -11.64 -0.01
CA PRO A 150 5.36 -11.42 -1.44
C PRO A 150 6.74 -11.83 -2.02
N ASN A 151 7.76 -11.94 -1.17
CA ASN A 151 9.15 -12.24 -1.50
C ASN A 151 9.58 -13.58 -0.90
N ALA A 152 8.68 -14.58 -0.87
CA ALA A 152 8.92 -15.89 -0.25
C ALA A 152 10.15 -16.64 -0.79
N ASN A 153 10.69 -16.22 -1.94
CA ASN A 153 11.89 -16.78 -2.56
C ASN A 153 13.21 -16.31 -1.90
N GLY A 154 13.15 -15.44 -0.88
CA GLY A 154 14.34 -14.95 -0.16
C GLY A 154 14.93 -13.65 -0.71
N ASP A 155 14.35 -13.09 -1.77
CA ASP A 155 14.78 -11.83 -2.41
C ASP A 155 14.33 -10.59 -1.62
N ARG A 156 14.72 -10.51 -0.35
CA ARG A 156 14.41 -9.37 0.52
C ARG A 156 15.61 -8.41 0.55
N PRO A 157 15.45 -7.17 0.06
CA PRO A 157 16.50 -6.18 0.16
C PRO A 157 16.64 -5.68 1.60
N THR A 158 17.81 -5.11 1.93
CA THR A 158 18.13 -4.43 3.21
C THR A 158 17.07 -3.41 3.63
N GLY A 159 16.40 -2.77 2.66
CA GLY A 159 15.31 -1.81 2.92
C GLY A 159 14.01 -2.42 3.47
N SER A 160 13.89 -3.75 3.56
CA SER A 160 12.70 -4.42 4.09
C SER A 160 12.59 -4.24 5.60
N ARG A 161 11.62 -3.42 6.03
CA ARG A 161 11.46 -3.01 7.44
C ARG A 161 10.05 -3.14 7.99
N THR A 162 9.12 -3.74 7.23
CA THR A 162 7.70 -3.74 7.60
C THR A 162 7.09 -5.13 7.53
N PHE A 163 6.45 -5.52 8.62
CA PHE A 163 5.61 -6.71 8.72
C PHE A 163 4.15 -6.29 8.62
N TYR A 164 3.44 -6.78 7.62
CA TYR A 164 2.03 -6.47 7.41
C TYR A 164 1.14 -7.58 8.00
N PHE A 165 0.13 -7.19 8.77
CA PHE A 165 -0.87 -8.12 9.28
C PHE A 165 -2.05 -8.27 8.31
N ASP A 166 -2.61 -9.48 8.23
CA ASP A 166 -3.88 -9.73 7.57
C ASP A 166 -5.01 -9.24 8.48
N THR A 167 -5.47 -8.01 8.25
CA THR A 167 -6.49 -7.37 9.08
C THR A 167 -7.83 -8.06 9.04
N ARG A 168 -8.13 -8.91 8.04
CA ARG A 168 -9.38 -9.69 8.03
C ARG A 168 -9.38 -10.83 9.05
N LYS A 169 -8.20 -11.31 9.42
CA LYS A 169 -7.99 -12.36 10.41
C LYS A 169 -7.59 -11.80 11.78
N THR A 170 -7.01 -10.60 11.78
CA THR A 170 -6.48 -9.97 12.99
C THR A 170 -7.47 -8.97 13.61
N LEU A 171 -8.24 -8.21 12.83
CA LEU A 171 -9.08 -7.14 13.35
C LEU A 171 -10.58 -7.42 13.14
N VAL A 172 -11.40 -6.99 14.11
CA VAL A 172 -12.85 -6.92 13.95
C VAL A 172 -13.18 -5.92 12.84
N ARG A 173 -14.15 -6.26 11.97
CA ARG A 173 -14.61 -5.37 10.89
C ARG A 173 -15.89 -4.67 11.30
N TYR A 174 -15.88 -3.35 11.18
CA TYR A 174 -17.05 -2.50 11.35
C TYR A 174 -17.55 -2.04 9.98
N THR A 175 -18.86 -1.89 9.81
CA THR A 175 -19.50 -1.56 8.53
C THR A 175 -19.44 -0.08 8.19
N ASP A 176 -19.40 0.78 9.21
CA ASP A 176 -19.34 2.24 9.16
C ASP A 176 -17.90 2.79 9.23
N ILE A 177 -16.90 1.93 9.46
CA ILE A 177 -15.49 2.30 9.51
C ILE A 177 -14.77 1.82 8.24
N PRO A 178 -13.92 2.67 7.61
CA PRO A 178 -13.10 2.24 6.47
C PRO A 178 -12.28 0.99 6.81
N SER A 179 -12.08 0.12 5.81
CA SER A 179 -11.29 -1.09 6.03
C SER A 179 -9.84 -0.74 6.38
N PRO A 180 -9.35 -1.12 7.57
CA PRO A 180 -8.03 -0.72 8.03
C PRO A 180 -6.91 -1.56 7.40
N SER A 181 -5.71 -1.01 7.38
CA SER A 181 -4.47 -1.79 7.32
C SER A 181 -3.78 -1.80 8.67
N MET A 182 -2.93 -2.81 8.92
CA MET A 182 -2.15 -2.91 10.15
C MET A 182 -0.74 -3.40 9.81
N SER A 183 0.26 -2.82 10.45
CA SER A 183 1.66 -3.16 10.23
C SER A 183 2.52 -2.86 11.46
N LEU A 184 3.55 -3.69 11.67
CA LEU A 184 4.69 -3.37 12.52
C LEU A 184 5.84 -2.90 11.64
N GLN A 185 6.38 -1.73 11.95
CA GLN A 185 7.50 -1.13 11.25
C GLN A 185 8.72 -1.15 12.16
N CYS A 186 9.72 -1.93 11.75
CA CYS A 186 10.97 -2.21 12.48
C CYS A 186 11.75 -0.92 12.78
N TRP A 187 11.71 0.03 11.83
CA TRP A 187 12.02 1.45 12.01
C TRP A 187 11.65 2.23 10.74
N ASP A 188 11.51 3.55 10.87
CA ASP A 188 11.17 4.46 9.78
C ASP A 188 12.14 5.65 9.80
N SER A 189 12.75 5.99 8.66
CA SER A 189 13.57 7.21 8.58
C SER A 189 12.74 8.49 8.68
N ASN A 190 11.43 8.40 8.39
CA ASN A 190 10.49 9.53 8.37
C ASN A 190 9.56 9.57 9.59
N ALA A 191 9.73 8.65 10.55
CA ALA A 191 8.98 8.65 11.81
C ALA A 191 9.97 8.70 12.99
N PRO A 192 9.57 9.31 14.12
CA PRO A 192 10.45 9.47 15.29
C PRO A 192 10.83 8.13 15.94
N SER A 193 10.06 7.07 15.67
CA SER A 193 10.13 5.79 16.35
C SER A 193 9.71 4.64 15.43
N ALA A 194 10.23 3.44 15.72
CA ALA A 194 9.62 2.20 15.29
C ALA A 194 8.22 2.08 15.92
N SER A 195 7.29 1.44 15.22
CA SER A 195 5.90 1.41 15.69
C SER A 195 5.08 0.29 15.08
N VAL A 196 4.06 -0.13 15.82
CA VAL A 196 2.90 -0.83 15.27
C VAL A 196 1.76 0.15 15.09
N LYS A 197 1.01 0.01 14.00
CA LYS A 197 -0.07 0.94 13.66
C LYS A 197 -1.24 0.27 12.97
N ILE A 198 -2.44 0.73 13.29
CA ILE A 198 -3.67 0.57 12.50
C ILE A 198 -3.88 1.85 11.71
N MET A 199 -4.05 1.73 10.40
CA MET A 199 -4.18 2.86 9.49
C MET A 199 -5.59 2.91 8.89
N LEU A 200 -6.25 4.06 9.07
CA LEU A 200 -7.55 4.39 8.53
C LEU A 200 -7.38 5.30 7.31
N PRO A 201 -7.64 4.81 6.08
CA PRO A 201 -7.41 5.58 4.87
C PRO A 201 -8.33 6.80 4.78
N ARG A 202 -7.81 7.90 4.21
CA ARG A 202 -8.50 9.19 4.00
C ARG A 202 -8.85 9.98 5.26
N TRP A 203 -8.46 9.48 6.43
CA TRP A 203 -8.74 10.15 7.71
C TRP A 203 -7.57 11.01 8.20
N GLY A 204 -6.44 11.04 7.49
CA GLY A 204 -5.19 11.63 7.99
C GLY A 204 -5.29 13.08 8.43
N ARG A 205 -6.03 13.92 7.68
CA ARG A 205 -6.22 15.34 8.01
C ARG A 205 -6.96 15.60 9.33
N PHE A 206 -7.62 14.58 9.89
CA PHE A 206 -8.41 14.70 11.11
C PHE A 206 -7.64 14.28 12.38
N ALA A 207 -6.35 13.92 12.27
CA ALA A 207 -5.58 13.40 13.40
C ALA A 207 -5.55 14.33 14.62
N GLN A 208 -5.60 15.65 14.41
CA GLN A 208 -5.61 16.64 15.49
C GLN A 208 -7.01 17.01 15.99
N SER A 209 -8.05 16.78 15.18
CA SER A 209 -9.43 17.17 15.51
C SER A 209 -10.23 16.03 16.12
N LEU A 210 -9.82 14.79 15.89
CA LEU A 210 -10.48 13.63 16.46
C LEU A 210 -10.21 13.54 17.96
N ARG A 211 -11.27 13.23 18.72
CA ARG A 211 -11.20 13.04 20.16
C ARG A 211 -10.21 11.91 20.48
N GLN A 212 -9.16 12.25 21.23
CA GLN A 212 -8.33 11.28 21.91
C GLN A 212 -9.00 10.97 23.25
N ASP A 213 -9.27 9.70 23.50
CA ASP A 213 -9.89 9.22 24.73
C ASP A 213 -8.83 8.54 25.61
N GLU A 214 -9.04 8.48 26.93
CA GLU A 214 -8.07 7.93 27.89
C GLU A 214 -7.68 6.48 27.55
N SER A 215 -8.61 5.72 26.95
CA SER A 215 -8.36 4.35 26.53
C SER A 215 -7.21 4.19 25.52
N LEU A 216 -6.90 5.23 24.73
CA LEU A 216 -5.72 5.25 23.84
C LEU A 216 -4.44 5.41 24.65
N SER A 217 -4.38 6.38 25.55
CA SER A 217 -3.20 6.62 26.37
C SER A 217 -2.89 5.45 27.30
N ASP A 218 -3.91 4.75 27.81
CA ASP A 218 -3.75 3.60 28.71
C ASP A 218 -2.97 2.44 28.09
N ILE A 219 -3.08 2.28 26.76
CA ILE A 219 -2.32 1.27 26.01
C ILE A 219 -1.00 1.82 25.44
N GLY A 220 -0.67 3.09 25.70
CA GLY A 220 0.46 3.80 25.11
C GLY A 220 0.24 4.17 23.63
N ALA A 221 -1.01 4.25 23.17
CA ALA A 221 -1.35 4.61 21.81
C ALA A 221 -1.61 6.11 21.65
N TYR A 222 -1.37 6.61 20.44
CA TYR A 222 -1.67 7.98 20.04
C TYR A 222 -2.13 8.06 18.58
N LEU A 223 -2.74 9.19 18.23
CA LEU A 223 -3.14 9.49 16.86
C LEU A 223 -2.04 10.24 16.11
N ARG A 224 -1.77 9.82 14.87
CA ARG A 224 -0.81 10.50 14.00
C ARG A 224 -1.32 10.57 12.57
N GLN A 225 -1.14 11.71 11.92
CA GLN A 225 -1.30 11.80 10.48
C GLN A 225 -0.14 11.09 9.78
N ALA A 226 -0.45 10.14 8.91
CA ALA A 226 0.53 9.46 8.06
C ALA A 226 0.04 9.53 6.61
N GLY A 227 0.49 10.59 5.91
CA GLY A 227 -0.02 10.96 4.60
C GLY A 227 -1.52 11.24 4.62
N GLN A 228 -2.27 10.52 3.78
CA GLN A 228 -3.73 10.62 3.70
C GLN A 228 -4.46 9.77 4.76
N SER A 229 -3.73 8.99 5.56
CA SER A 229 -4.31 8.05 6.51
C SER A 229 -4.14 8.53 7.95
N LEU A 230 -5.10 8.21 8.80
CA LEU A 230 -4.98 8.35 10.25
C LEU A 230 -4.33 7.08 10.80
N GLY A 231 -3.23 7.22 11.50
CA GLY A 231 -2.61 6.14 12.26
C GLY A 231 -3.06 6.16 13.71
N VAL A 232 -3.54 5.03 14.21
CA VAL A 232 -3.56 4.70 15.64
C VAL A 232 -2.27 3.93 15.90
N VAL A 233 -1.36 4.53 16.67
CA VAL A 233 0.06 4.14 16.72
C VAL A 233 0.45 3.81 18.14
N ILE A 234 1.19 2.70 18.33
CA ILE A 234 1.95 2.43 19.54
C ILE A 234 3.42 2.35 19.13
N ASP A 235 4.28 3.08 19.83
CA ASP A 235 5.72 3.02 19.61
C ASP A 235 6.25 1.67 20.11
N THR A 236 7.23 1.13 19.39
CA THR A 236 7.85 -0.16 19.70
C THR A 236 9.37 -0.01 19.72
N PRO A 237 10.10 -0.96 20.33
CA PRO A 237 11.53 -1.07 20.11
C PRO A 237 11.88 -1.15 18.62
N ARG A 238 13.06 -0.65 18.29
CA ARG A 238 13.62 -0.75 16.94
C ARG A 238 14.12 -2.16 16.70
N LEU A 239 13.82 -2.71 15.52
CA LEU A 239 14.34 -3.99 15.07
C LEU A 239 15.31 -3.77 13.90
N GLU A 240 16.49 -4.36 14.00
CA GLU A 240 17.51 -4.39 12.95
C GLU A 240 17.37 -5.67 12.13
N THR A 241 16.77 -5.56 10.95
CA THR A 241 16.49 -6.72 10.10
C THR A 241 17.76 -7.33 9.49
N GLN A 242 18.92 -6.69 9.65
CA GLN A 242 20.22 -7.22 9.24
C GLN A 242 20.93 -8.01 10.35
N GLN A 243 20.45 -7.95 11.58
CA GLN A 243 20.98 -8.72 12.71
C GLN A 243 20.22 -10.04 12.87
N LEU A 244 20.73 -10.92 13.72
CA LEU A 244 20.05 -12.20 14.00
C LEU A 244 18.73 -11.96 14.72
N PHE A 245 17.73 -12.77 14.38
CA PHE A 245 16.43 -12.74 15.05
C PHE A 245 16.56 -13.12 16.53
N SER A 246 17.38 -14.13 16.82
CA SER A 246 17.64 -14.64 18.18
C SER A 246 18.08 -13.56 19.16
N ASP A 247 18.80 -12.56 18.65
CA ASP A 247 19.40 -11.50 19.47
C ASP A 247 18.39 -10.40 19.82
N GLN A 248 17.21 -10.40 19.18
CA GLN A 248 16.18 -9.37 19.28
C GLN A 248 14.81 -9.95 19.69
N VAL A 249 14.77 -11.16 20.25
CA VAL A 249 13.52 -11.85 20.62
C VAL A 249 12.71 -11.03 21.63
N LEU A 250 13.36 -10.33 22.56
CA LEU A 250 12.67 -9.51 23.57
C LEU A 250 11.97 -8.32 22.91
N GLU A 251 12.68 -7.60 22.04
CA GLU A 251 12.16 -6.46 21.29
C GLU A 251 11.05 -6.87 20.32
N VAL A 252 11.19 -8.04 19.68
CA VAL A 252 10.15 -8.63 18.83
C VAL A 252 8.90 -8.94 19.65
N THR A 253 9.06 -9.57 20.82
CA THR A 253 7.96 -9.87 21.74
C THR A 253 7.25 -8.59 22.17
N GLU A 254 7.99 -7.55 22.59
CA GLU A 254 7.41 -6.27 23.01
C GLU A 254 6.61 -5.60 21.88
N GLY A 255 7.15 -5.62 20.65
CA GLY A 255 6.44 -5.12 19.47
C GLY A 255 5.16 -5.89 19.14
N LEU A 256 5.15 -7.21 19.34
CA LEU A 256 3.98 -8.06 19.14
C LEU A 256 2.95 -7.92 20.27
N GLU A 257 3.38 -7.69 21.51
CA GLU A 257 2.50 -7.35 22.63
C GLU A 257 1.83 -5.99 22.43
N ALA A 258 2.56 -4.99 21.91
CA ALA A 258 1.98 -3.73 21.46
C ALA A 258 0.93 -3.96 20.35
N ALA A 259 1.20 -4.85 19.39
CA ALA A 259 0.25 -5.21 18.34
C ALA A 259 -1.04 -5.85 18.90
N LEU A 260 -0.92 -6.72 19.90
CA LEU A 260 -2.07 -7.30 20.62
C LEU A 260 -2.86 -6.24 21.38
N ARG A 261 -2.20 -5.34 22.12
CA ARG A 261 -2.89 -4.24 22.81
C ARG A 261 -3.70 -3.39 21.83
N LEU A 262 -3.11 -3.08 20.68
CA LEU A 262 -3.79 -2.32 19.63
C LEU A 262 -4.96 -3.08 18.98
N GLN A 263 -4.82 -4.40 18.80
CA GLN A 263 -5.91 -5.29 18.34
C GLN A 263 -7.07 -5.31 19.34
N SER A 264 -6.79 -5.52 20.63
CA SER A 264 -7.83 -5.58 21.67
C SER A 264 -8.54 -4.24 21.81
N TRP A 265 -7.79 -3.15 21.87
CA TRP A 265 -8.36 -1.80 21.92
C TRP A 265 -9.28 -1.54 20.72
N TRP A 266 -8.83 -1.92 19.51
CA TRP A 266 -9.66 -1.77 18.32
C TRP A 266 -10.99 -2.51 18.44
N ALA A 267 -10.99 -3.73 18.98
CA ALA A 267 -12.19 -4.54 19.16
C ALA A 267 -13.17 -3.97 20.21
N GLU A 268 -12.63 -3.35 21.26
CA GLU A 268 -13.38 -2.86 22.42
C GLU A 268 -13.92 -1.43 22.25
N ASN A 269 -13.33 -0.63 21.35
CA ASN A 269 -13.60 0.81 21.24
C ASN A 269 -14.48 1.20 20.04
N TYR A 270 -15.40 0.33 19.61
CA TYR A 270 -16.30 0.60 18.48
C TYR A 270 -17.04 1.94 18.58
N ASN A 271 -17.57 2.29 19.77
CA ASN A 271 -18.34 3.53 19.96
C ASN A 271 -17.50 4.78 19.66
N LEU A 272 -16.22 4.77 20.06
CA LEU A 272 -15.28 5.84 19.79
C LEU A 272 -14.95 5.91 18.28
N LEU A 273 -14.65 4.76 17.67
CA LEU A 273 -14.38 4.68 16.22
C LEU A 273 -15.58 5.18 15.39
N SER A 274 -16.81 4.81 15.77
CA SER A 274 -18.04 5.26 15.10
C SER A 274 -18.30 6.76 15.30
N ALA A 275 -17.98 7.30 16.49
CA ALA A 275 -18.00 8.75 16.71
C ALA A 275 -16.99 9.49 15.81
N TRP A 276 -15.78 8.96 15.63
CA TRP A 276 -14.83 9.49 14.65
C TRP A 276 -15.38 9.44 13.22
N GLY A 277 -16.01 8.33 12.83
CA GLY A 277 -16.62 8.18 11.50
C GLY A 277 -17.68 9.23 11.19
N ARG A 278 -18.51 9.57 12.19
CA ARG A 278 -19.49 10.66 12.08
C ARG A 278 -18.81 12.02 11.93
N SER A 279 -17.85 12.34 12.79
CA SER A 279 -17.11 13.60 12.73
C SER A 279 -16.40 13.80 11.38
N VAL A 280 -15.78 12.75 10.84
CA VAL A 280 -15.13 12.80 9.51
C VAL A 280 -16.15 13.05 8.40
N SER A 281 -17.33 12.44 8.48
CA SER A 281 -18.38 12.57 7.46
C SER A 281 -19.00 13.96 7.42
N GLU A 282 -19.12 14.63 8.57
CA GLU A 282 -19.62 16.01 8.68
C GLU A 282 -18.66 17.05 8.06
N HIS A 283 -17.37 16.72 7.95
CA HIS A 283 -16.31 17.61 7.48
C HIS A 283 -15.67 17.17 6.15
N SER A 284 -16.31 16.24 5.43
CA SER A 284 -15.83 15.71 4.13
C SER A 284 -16.64 16.21 2.95
#